data_AF-A0A1B2JGY5-F1
#
_entry.id   AF-A0A1B2JGY5-F1
#
_cell.length_a   1.000
_cell.length_b   1.000
_cell.length_c   1.000
_cell.angle_alpha   90.00
_cell.angle_beta   90.00
_cell.angle_gamma   90.00
#
_symmetry.space_group_name_H-M   'P 1'
#
loop_
_entity.id
_entity.type
_entity.pdbx_description
1 polymer ?
#
loop_
_entity_poly.entity_id
_entity_poly.type
_entity_poly.pdbx_seq_one_letter_code
_entity_poly.pdbx_strand_id
1 'polypeptide(L)'
;MPIELVLSPIMRPVVVAKSLVFHPHRRASRYVPRVVELTDTPSEYAIRKRFGTGSKVFDVFDTQAEGSGPIGPTDASQRIFWFVRSRSVKGAYKMYSSSITNTGVNGEDEPVAAVRAGLRSNVLLIRAPDVPAAELGWHVINHRVDANDSYRMFTLADGVTYQWTYKGKWLERVTNVGEKESEIRERIGQVVPAAGAGFTLRVDETKIPRELAISTALCSYIDQWNTQLEVGGIYYASQPYQVRWKRD
;
A
#
# COMPACT_ATOMS: atom_id res chain seq x y z
N MET A 1 -13.56 17.56 -14.14
CA MET A 1 -13.32 17.33 -12.70
C MET A 1 -13.88 15.97 -12.33
N PRO A 2 -13.14 15.10 -11.63
CA PRO A 2 -13.68 13.82 -11.19
C PRO A 2 -14.87 14.06 -10.24
N ILE A 3 -16.00 13.38 -10.45
CA ILE A 3 -17.18 13.41 -9.56
C ILE A 3 -16.79 13.19 -8.08
N GLU A 4 -15.75 12.38 -7.85
CA GLU A 4 -15.15 12.13 -6.53
C GLU A 4 -14.75 13.41 -5.80
N LEU A 5 -14.24 14.43 -6.51
CA LEU A 5 -13.83 15.70 -5.90
C LEU A 5 -15.03 16.52 -5.43
N VAL A 6 -16.13 16.45 -6.18
CA VAL A 6 -17.40 17.14 -5.86
C VAL A 6 -18.13 16.46 -4.70
N LEU A 7 -18.13 15.13 -4.66
CA LEU A 7 -18.82 14.36 -3.62
C LEU A 7 -17.99 14.18 -2.35
N SER A 8 -16.66 14.30 -2.41
CA SER A 8 -15.77 14.10 -1.26
C SER A 8 -16.11 14.93 -0.01
N PRO A 9 -16.55 16.20 -0.10
CA PRO A 9 -16.89 17.00 1.09
C PRO A 9 -18.14 16.48 1.82
N ILE A 10 -19.03 15.75 1.13
CA ILE A 10 -20.26 15.19 1.70
C ILE A 10 -20.02 13.74 2.16
N MET A 11 -19.35 12.95 1.33
CA MET A 11 -19.12 11.53 1.58
C MET A 11 -18.22 11.29 2.79
N ARG A 12 -17.19 12.14 3.00
CA ARG A 12 -16.27 11.99 4.13
C ARG A 12 -16.98 12.13 5.49
N PRO A 13 -17.74 13.21 5.77
CA PRO A 13 -18.53 13.32 7.00
C PRO A 13 -19.50 12.17 7.23
N VAL A 14 -20.19 11.69 6.18
CA VAL A 14 -21.17 10.60 6.30
C VAL A 14 -20.49 9.30 6.74
N VAL A 15 -19.35 8.95 6.14
CA VAL A 15 -18.58 7.75 6.51
C VAL A 15 -17.97 7.88 7.91
N VAL A 16 -17.54 9.09 8.31
CA VAL A 16 -17.09 9.39 9.69
C VAL A 16 -18.23 9.20 10.69
N ALA A 17 -19.41 9.76 10.43
CA ALA A 17 -20.56 9.64 11.31
C ALA A 17 -20.99 8.17 11.46
N LYS A 18 -21.08 7.44 10.33
CA LYS A 18 -21.35 6.00 10.33
C LYS A 18 -20.35 5.26 11.19
N SER A 19 -19.06 5.49 10.98
CA SER A 19 -18.03 4.77 11.73
C SER A 19 -18.03 5.06 13.22
N LEU A 20 -18.30 6.29 13.65
CA LEU A 20 -18.48 6.63 15.06
C LEU A 20 -19.65 5.87 15.70
N VAL A 21 -20.79 5.78 15.00
CA VAL A 21 -21.99 5.06 15.49
C VAL A 21 -21.74 3.56 15.57
N PHE A 22 -21.05 2.97 14.59
CA PHE A 22 -20.77 1.53 14.55
C PHE A 22 -19.52 1.11 15.37
N HIS A 23 -18.71 2.06 15.85
CA HIS A 23 -17.48 1.76 16.59
C HIS A 23 -17.72 0.97 17.89
N PRO A 24 -18.70 1.31 18.76
CA PRO A 24 -18.97 0.54 19.97
C PRO A 24 -19.43 -0.89 19.66
N HIS A 25 -20.31 -1.05 18.67
CA HIS A 25 -20.79 -2.37 18.25
C HIS A 25 -19.65 -3.25 17.70
N ARG A 26 -18.76 -2.66 16.89
CA ARG A 26 -17.56 -3.34 16.37
C ARG A 26 -16.66 -3.83 17.49
N ARG A 27 -16.37 -2.97 18.47
CA ARG A 27 -15.52 -3.31 19.62
C ARG A 27 -16.11 -4.40 20.51
N ALA A 28 -17.44 -4.50 20.59
CA ALA A 28 -18.15 -5.52 21.34
C ALA A 28 -18.31 -6.85 20.58
N SER A 29 -18.07 -6.87 19.26
CA SER A 29 -18.26 -8.07 18.46
C SER A 29 -17.11 -9.06 18.71
N ARG A 30 -17.45 -10.30 19.06
CA ARG A 30 -16.48 -11.41 19.11
C ARG A 30 -16.20 -11.85 17.68
N TYR A 31 -15.08 -11.38 17.14
CA TYR A 31 -14.59 -11.76 15.82
C TYR A 31 -13.12 -12.18 15.98
N VAL A 32 -12.88 -13.49 15.92
CA VAL A 32 -11.56 -14.09 16.16
C VAL A 32 -11.19 -14.92 14.94
N PRO A 33 -10.51 -14.32 13.94
CA PRO A 33 -10.02 -15.07 12.79
C PRO A 33 -8.83 -15.93 13.21
N ARG A 34 -8.61 -17.04 12.51
CA ARG A 34 -7.39 -17.84 12.68
C ARG A 34 -6.23 -17.16 11.96
N VAL A 35 -5.21 -16.76 12.70
CA VAL A 35 -4.02 -16.10 12.13
C VAL A 35 -2.88 -17.11 12.01
N VAL A 36 -2.30 -17.20 10.81
CA VAL A 36 -1.06 -17.92 10.54
C VAL A 36 0.06 -16.90 10.42
N GLU A 37 1.12 -17.06 11.18
CA GLU A 37 2.24 -16.12 11.25
C GLU A 37 3.15 -16.21 10.02
N LEU A 38 3.90 -15.14 9.79
CA LEU A 38 4.88 -15.07 8.70
C LEU A 38 6.02 -16.06 8.92
N THR A 39 6.42 -16.76 7.86
CA THR A 39 7.55 -17.69 7.87
C THR A 39 8.91 -16.96 7.93
N ASP A 40 9.94 -17.63 8.44
CA ASP A 40 11.22 -17.01 8.87
C ASP A 40 12.13 -16.48 7.75
N THR A 41 11.85 -16.73 6.47
CA THR A 41 12.72 -16.32 5.34
C THR A 41 12.02 -15.40 4.33
N PRO A 42 11.55 -14.20 4.71
CA PRO A 42 10.98 -13.25 3.77
C PRO A 42 12.07 -12.47 3.02
N SER A 43 11.80 -12.10 1.77
CA SER A 43 12.56 -11.08 1.06
C SER A 43 12.32 -9.72 1.70
N GLU A 44 13.33 -8.85 1.72
CA GLU A 44 13.24 -7.53 2.36
C GLU A 44 13.66 -6.39 1.42
N TYR A 45 12.77 -5.39 1.32
CA TYR A 45 12.88 -4.27 0.42
C TYR A 45 12.79 -2.95 1.18
N ALA A 46 13.76 -2.05 0.99
CA ALA A 46 13.72 -0.70 1.52
C ALA A 46 13.15 0.27 0.47
N ILE A 47 12.01 0.89 0.80
CA ILE A 47 11.37 1.93 -0.01
C ILE A 47 11.67 3.28 0.64
N ARG A 48 12.46 4.12 -0.04
CA ARG A 48 13.00 5.37 0.51
C ARG A 48 12.69 6.56 -0.39
N LYS A 49 12.42 7.72 0.21
CA LYS A 49 12.29 8.98 -0.54
C LYS A 49 13.65 9.39 -1.10
N ARG A 50 13.69 9.73 -2.39
CA ARG A 50 14.91 10.27 -2.99
C ARG A 50 15.23 11.64 -2.41
N PHE A 51 16.46 11.81 -1.93
CA PHE A 51 16.94 13.07 -1.36
C PHE A 51 16.68 14.26 -2.31
N GLY A 52 16.26 15.40 -1.75
CA GLY A 52 15.93 16.62 -2.50
C GLY A 52 14.61 16.58 -3.29
N THR A 53 13.97 15.42 -3.48
CA THR A 53 12.71 15.33 -4.25
C THR A 53 11.44 15.38 -3.37
N GLY A 54 11.60 15.25 -2.06
CA GLY A 54 10.48 15.09 -1.12
C GLY A 54 9.71 13.80 -1.39
N SER A 55 8.38 13.83 -1.31
CA SER A 55 7.51 12.68 -1.66
C SER A 55 7.17 12.62 -3.16
N LYS A 56 8.09 13.03 -4.05
CA LYS A 56 7.87 12.95 -5.51
C LYS A 56 8.48 11.68 -6.10
N VAL A 57 9.58 11.20 -5.53
CA VAL A 57 10.26 10.01 -6.01
C VAL A 57 10.56 9.09 -4.84
N PHE A 58 10.23 7.81 -4.99
CA PHE A 58 10.61 6.76 -4.06
C PHE A 58 11.49 5.76 -4.78
N ASP A 59 12.65 5.46 -4.22
CA ASP A 59 13.55 4.42 -4.71
C ASP A 59 13.33 3.15 -3.89
N VAL A 60 13.41 2.00 -4.55
CA VAL A 60 13.26 0.68 -3.95
C VAL A 60 14.58 -0.08 -4.06
N PHE A 61 15.05 -0.55 -2.92
CA PHE A 61 16.30 -1.29 -2.80
C PHE A 61 16.03 -2.66 -2.17
N ASP A 62 16.77 -3.68 -2.58
CA ASP A 62 16.85 -4.94 -1.86
C ASP A 62 17.88 -4.78 -0.74
N THR A 63 17.48 -5.12 0.49
CA THR A 63 18.34 -5.01 1.67
C THR A 63 19.13 -6.28 1.96
N GLN A 64 18.82 -7.39 1.30
CA GLN A 64 19.52 -8.67 1.42
C GLN A 64 20.61 -8.84 0.36
N ALA A 65 20.64 -8.00 -0.68
CA ALA A 65 21.69 -7.99 -1.69
C ALA A 65 23.08 -7.71 -1.09
N GLU A 66 24.13 -8.30 -1.68
CA GLU A 66 25.51 -8.19 -1.20
C GLU A 66 25.96 -6.71 -1.11
N GLY A 67 26.48 -6.30 0.05
CA GLY A 67 26.88 -4.91 0.31
C GLY A 67 25.74 -3.94 0.66
N SER A 68 24.50 -4.42 0.77
CA SER A 68 23.36 -3.60 1.19
C SER A 68 23.19 -3.55 2.71
N GLY A 69 22.91 -2.36 3.24
CA GLY A 69 22.57 -2.16 4.65
C GLY A 69 21.06 -2.22 4.93
N PRO A 70 20.63 -2.04 6.18
CA PRO A 70 19.21 -2.08 6.58
C PRO A 70 18.34 -0.97 5.98
N ILE A 71 18.96 0.02 5.34
CA ILE A 71 18.30 1.16 4.69
C ILE A 71 18.31 1.00 3.16
N GLY A 72 18.92 -0.06 2.65
CA GLY A 72 19.37 -0.19 1.27
C GLY A 72 20.83 0.26 1.11
N PRO A 73 21.40 0.06 -0.08
CA PRO A 73 22.74 0.53 -0.40
C PRO A 73 22.79 2.06 -0.48
N THR A 74 23.96 2.63 -0.19
CA THR A 74 24.22 4.07 -0.27
C THR A 74 24.21 4.58 -1.72
N ASP A 75 24.48 3.69 -2.68
CA ASP A 75 24.50 4.01 -4.10
C ASP A 75 23.09 3.92 -4.72
N ALA A 76 22.65 5.03 -5.31
CA ALA A 76 21.36 5.14 -6.00
C ALA A 76 21.29 4.32 -7.31
N SER A 77 22.44 3.84 -7.82
CA SER A 77 22.51 2.98 -9.01
C SER A 77 21.95 1.58 -8.76
N GLN A 78 21.99 1.11 -7.51
CA GLN A 78 21.57 -0.24 -7.10
C GLN A 78 20.06 -0.34 -6.83
N ARG A 79 19.27 0.65 -7.25
CA ARG A 79 17.81 0.61 -7.13
C ARG A 79 17.23 -0.44 -8.06
N ILE A 80 16.33 -1.27 -7.55
CA ILE A 80 15.64 -2.27 -8.36
C ILE A 80 14.44 -1.64 -9.07
N PHE A 81 13.70 -0.82 -8.32
CA PHE A 81 12.57 -0.06 -8.84
C PHE A 81 12.61 1.38 -8.37
N TRP A 82 11.88 2.25 -9.07
CA TRP A 82 11.59 3.59 -8.56
C TRP A 82 10.19 4.04 -8.98
N PHE A 83 9.57 4.81 -8.09
CA PHE A 83 8.26 5.41 -8.30
C PHE A 83 8.43 6.90 -8.58
N VAL A 84 7.86 7.37 -9.68
CA VAL A 84 7.80 8.79 -10.02
C VAL A 84 6.35 9.27 -9.90
N ARG A 85 6.14 10.28 -9.06
CA ARG A 85 4.82 10.88 -8.88
C ARG A 85 4.38 11.60 -10.16
N SER A 86 3.12 11.41 -10.53
CA SER A 86 2.48 12.22 -11.55
C SER A 86 2.43 13.69 -11.15
N ARG A 87 2.63 14.59 -12.11
CA ARG A 87 2.47 16.04 -11.91
C ARG A 87 1.00 16.42 -11.71
N SER A 88 0.09 15.66 -12.29
CA SER A 88 -1.34 15.98 -12.33
C SER A 88 -2.09 15.58 -11.07
N VAL A 89 -1.62 14.55 -10.33
CA VAL A 89 -2.35 13.98 -9.18
C VAL A 89 -1.37 13.60 -8.06
N LYS A 90 -1.58 14.15 -6.84
CA LYS A 90 -0.68 13.97 -5.68
C LYS A 90 -0.58 12.52 -5.15
N GLY A 91 -1.55 11.66 -5.47
CA GLY A 91 -1.58 10.25 -5.09
C GLY A 91 -1.27 9.26 -6.22
N ALA A 92 -0.90 9.74 -7.41
CA ALA A 92 -0.62 8.88 -8.55
C ALA A 92 0.89 8.77 -8.81
N TYR A 93 1.39 7.55 -9.01
CA TYR A 93 2.80 7.25 -9.26
C TYR A 93 2.91 6.28 -10.44
N LYS A 94 4.01 6.38 -11.17
CA LYS A 94 4.45 5.37 -12.13
C LYS A 94 5.66 4.65 -11.55
N MET A 95 5.62 3.33 -11.54
CA MET A 95 6.72 2.46 -11.16
C MET A 95 7.54 2.13 -12.41
N TYR A 96 8.86 2.14 -12.26
CA TYR A 96 9.82 1.77 -13.28
C TYR A 96 10.78 0.74 -12.70
N SER A 97 11.38 -0.08 -13.55
CA SER A 97 12.32 -1.13 -13.15
C SER A 97 13.68 -0.94 -13.81
N SER A 98 14.73 -1.25 -13.07
CA SER A 98 16.11 -1.26 -13.56
C SER A 98 16.33 -2.32 -14.64
N SER A 99 15.59 -3.44 -14.59
CA SER A 99 15.78 -4.57 -15.51
C SER A 99 15.32 -4.32 -16.94
N ILE A 100 14.47 -3.32 -17.17
CA ILE A 100 13.90 -2.99 -18.49
C ILE A 100 14.13 -1.54 -18.90
N THR A 101 15.20 -0.92 -18.41
CA THR A 101 15.56 0.45 -18.78
C THR A 101 15.85 0.60 -20.27
N ASN A 102 15.49 1.75 -20.82
CA ASN A 102 15.69 2.09 -22.24
C ASN A 102 15.10 1.09 -23.25
N THR A 103 14.05 0.34 -22.88
CA THR A 103 13.43 -0.64 -23.78
C THR A 103 12.30 -0.06 -24.66
N GLY A 104 11.93 1.20 -24.46
CA GLY A 104 10.90 1.86 -25.26
C GLY A 104 11.36 2.25 -26.67
N VAL A 105 10.40 2.65 -27.52
CA VAL A 105 10.61 2.94 -28.95
C VAL A 105 11.74 3.95 -29.23
N ASN A 106 11.99 4.90 -28.31
CA ASN A 106 13.05 5.91 -28.41
C ASN A 106 14.19 5.70 -27.39
N GLY A 107 14.33 4.49 -26.82
CA GLY A 107 15.21 4.26 -25.67
C GLY A 107 14.69 4.90 -24.38
N GLU A 108 13.37 5.14 -24.30
CA GLU A 108 12.72 5.67 -23.09
C GLU A 108 12.48 4.56 -22.06
N ASP A 109 12.45 4.94 -20.78
CA ASP A 109 12.04 4.04 -19.70
C ASP A 109 10.52 3.85 -19.71
N GLU A 110 10.09 2.60 -19.90
CA GLU A 110 8.68 2.23 -19.84
C GLU A 110 8.24 1.92 -18.40
N PRO A 111 7.04 2.37 -17.98
CA PRO A 111 6.54 2.07 -16.65
C PRO A 111 6.10 0.60 -16.54
N VAL A 112 6.53 -0.09 -15.48
CA VAL A 112 6.08 -1.45 -15.15
C VAL A 112 4.70 -1.47 -14.51
N ALA A 113 4.38 -0.43 -13.73
CA ALA A 113 3.09 -0.29 -13.08
C ALA A 113 2.67 1.18 -12.94
N ALA A 114 1.37 1.43 -12.83
CA ALA A 114 0.82 2.72 -12.44
C ALA A 114 -0.03 2.56 -11.17
N VAL A 115 0.29 3.36 -10.16
CA VAL A 115 -0.31 3.31 -8.84
C VAL A 115 -1.14 4.57 -8.64
N ARG A 116 -2.35 4.44 -8.11
CA ARG A 116 -3.16 5.59 -7.67
C ARG A 116 -3.75 5.28 -6.31
N ALA A 117 -3.37 6.10 -5.33
CA ALA A 117 -3.82 6.03 -3.96
C ALA A 117 -4.96 7.03 -3.70
N GLY A 118 -5.94 6.62 -2.88
CA GLY A 118 -7.03 7.45 -2.38
C GLY A 118 -8.26 6.64 -1.96
N LEU A 119 -9.43 7.30 -1.93
CA LEU A 119 -10.69 6.65 -1.56
C LEU A 119 -10.98 5.41 -2.41
N ARG A 120 -10.69 5.50 -3.71
CA ARG A 120 -10.59 4.37 -4.62
C ARG A 120 -9.13 4.25 -5.06
N SER A 121 -8.46 3.23 -4.54
CA SER A 121 -7.07 2.95 -4.88
C SER A 121 -7.02 1.87 -5.95
N ASN A 122 -6.03 1.96 -6.85
CA ASN A 122 -5.80 0.94 -7.86
C ASN A 122 -4.33 0.88 -8.28
N VAL A 123 -3.92 -0.31 -8.70
CA VAL A 123 -2.62 -0.58 -9.30
C VAL A 123 -2.90 -1.16 -10.69
N LEU A 124 -2.36 -0.55 -11.73
CA LEU A 124 -2.32 -1.09 -13.08
C LEU A 124 -0.94 -1.70 -13.30
N LEU A 125 -0.86 -3.02 -13.39
CA LEU A 125 0.37 -3.69 -13.80
C LEU A 125 0.40 -3.71 -15.33
N ILE A 126 1.42 -3.08 -15.92
CA ILE A 126 1.53 -2.86 -17.37
C ILE A 126 2.44 -3.92 -17.97
N ARG A 127 3.64 -4.03 -17.40
CA ARG A 127 4.71 -4.88 -17.91
C ARG A 127 5.58 -5.33 -16.75
N ALA A 128 5.56 -6.62 -16.44
CA ALA A 128 6.43 -7.19 -15.42
C ALA A 128 6.83 -8.61 -15.87
N PRO A 129 8.11 -8.83 -16.23
CA PRO A 129 8.55 -10.09 -16.83
C PRO A 129 8.45 -11.28 -15.87
N ASP A 130 8.60 -11.04 -14.57
CA ASP A 130 8.60 -12.07 -13.53
C ASP A 130 7.20 -12.36 -12.97
N VAL A 131 6.17 -11.65 -13.46
CA VAL A 131 4.79 -11.77 -12.97
C VAL A 131 3.97 -12.60 -13.95
N PRO A 132 3.11 -13.53 -13.47
CA PRO A 132 2.20 -14.25 -14.34
C PRO A 132 1.35 -13.32 -15.20
N ALA A 133 1.21 -13.63 -16.50
CA ALA A 133 0.47 -12.78 -17.44
C ALA A 133 -1.00 -12.53 -17.03
N ALA A 134 -1.59 -13.45 -16.26
CA ALA A 134 -2.95 -13.31 -15.72
C ALA A 134 -3.09 -12.14 -14.73
N GLU A 135 -2.00 -11.73 -14.09
CA GLU A 135 -1.98 -10.60 -13.14
C GLU A 135 -1.70 -9.26 -13.83
N LEU A 136 -1.49 -9.23 -15.15
CA LEU A 136 -1.40 -7.97 -15.88
C LEU A 136 -2.78 -7.29 -15.94
N GLY A 137 -2.80 -5.97 -15.79
CA GLY A 137 -4.04 -5.18 -15.78
C GLY A 137 -4.36 -4.55 -14.43
N TRP A 138 -5.66 -4.25 -14.23
CA TRP A 138 -6.12 -3.43 -13.11
C TRP A 138 -6.43 -4.26 -11.86
N HIS A 139 -5.71 -3.93 -10.79
CA HIS A 139 -5.96 -4.39 -9.44
C HIS A 139 -6.64 -3.29 -8.64
N VAL A 140 -7.92 -3.50 -8.32
CA VAL A 140 -8.70 -2.53 -7.54
C VAL A 140 -8.52 -2.80 -6.06
N ILE A 141 -8.10 -1.77 -5.32
CA ILE A 141 -7.91 -1.84 -3.88
C ILE A 141 -9.15 -1.22 -3.21
N ASN A 142 -9.94 -2.09 -2.61
CA ASN A 142 -11.14 -1.75 -1.88
C ASN A 142 -10.83 -1.46 -0.41
N HIS A 143 -11.67 -0.62 0.19
CA HIS A 143 -11.56 -0.28 1.58
C HIS A 143 -12.63 -1.02 2.40
N ARG A 144 -12.21 -1.78 3.42
CA ARG A 144 -13.12 -2.50 4.32
C ARG A 144 -12.72 -2.24 5.77
N VAL A 145 -13.70 -2.18 6.65
CA VAL A 145 -13.46 -2.06 8.09
C VAL A 145 -14.28 -3.11 8.80
N ASP A 146 -13.64 -3.89 9.67
CA ASP A 146 -14.29 -4.87 10.53
C ASP A 146 -14.14 -4.49 12.02
N ALA A 147 -14.34 -5.46 12.91
CA ALA A 147 -14.20 -5.27 14.36
C ALA A 147 -12.75 -5.10 14.82
N ASN A 148 -11.79 -5.68 14.09
CA ASN A 148 -10.39 -5.77 14.44
C ASN A 148 -9.59 -4.59 13.88
N ASP A 149 -9.76 -4.29 12.59
CA ASP A 149 -8.97 -3.25 11.92
C ASP A 149 -9.66 -2.61 10.70
N SER A 150 -8.96 -1.66 10.10
CA SER A 150 -9.25 -1.11 8.77
C SER A 150 -8.29 -1.70 7.74
N TYR A 151 -8.86 -2.15 6.62
CA TYR A 151 -8.17 -2.96 5.62
C TYR A 151 -8.22 -2.32 4.23
N ARG A 152 -7.12 -2.50 3.50
CA ARG A 152 -7.05 -2.29 2.05
C ARG A 152 -6.97 -3.66 1.39
N MET A 153 -8.07 -4.07 0.77
CA MET A 153 -8.23 -5.39 0.20
C MET A 153 -8.12 -5.36 -1.31
N PHE A 154 -7.49 -6.36 -1.90
CA PHE A 154 -7.43 -6.57 -3.34
C PHE A 154 -7.47 -8.07 -3.62
N THR A 155 -7.89 -8.45 -4.82
CA THR A 155 -8.03 -9.84 -5.22
C THR A 155 -7.17 -10.05 -6.46
N LEU A 156 -6.37 -11.11 -6.45
CA LEU A 156 -5.53 -11.49 -7.59
C LEU A 156 -6.31 -12.39 -8.56
N ALA A 157 -5.73 -12.72 -9.71
CA ALA A 157 -6.40 -13.51 -10.75
C ALA A 157 -6.70 -14.95 -10.30
N ASP A 158 -5.99 -15.45 -9.29
CA ASP A 158 -6.25 -16.73 -8.63
C ASP A 158 -7.54 -16.74 -7.77
N GLY A 159 -8.21 -15.59 -7.62
CA GLY A 159 -9.42 -15.42 -6.83
C GLY A 159 -9.16 -15.28 -5.32
N VAL A 160 -7.89 -15.29 -4.90
CA VAL A 160 -7.52 -15.12 -3.49
C VAL A 160 -7.54 -13.64 -3.13
N THR A 161 -8.08 -13.35 -1.95
CA THR A 161 -8.12 -11.99 -1.42
C THR A 161 -6.93 -11.72 -0.52
N TYR A 162 -6.28 -10.58 -0.74
CA TYR A 162 -5.17 -10.08 0.04
C TYR A 162 -5.59 -8.79 0.74
N GLN A 163 -5.08 -8.55 1.94
CA GLN A 163 -5.39 -7.33 2.68
C GLN A 163 -4.18 -6.74 3.40
N TRP A 164 -4.07 -5.41 3.35
CA TRP A 164 -3.16 -4.65 4.19
C TRP A 164 -3.88 -4.17 5.45
N THR A 165 -3.32 -4.49 6.62
CA THR A 165 -3.83 -4.04 7.91
C THR A 165 -3.31 -2.65 8.27
N TYR A 166 -4.11 -1.84 8.99
CA TYR A 166 -3.70 -0.50 9.41
C TYR A 166 -2.79 -0.54 10.64
N LYS A 167 -3.23 -1.22 11.70
CA LYS A 167 -2.52 -1.25 12.99
C LYS A 167 -1.23 -2.05 12.89
N GLY A 168 -1.35 -3.29 12.42
CA GLY A 168 -0.25 -4.25 12.35
C GLY A 168 0.66 -4.09 11.14
N LYS A 169 0.18 -3.42 10.08
CA LYS A 169 0.90 -3.23 8.81
C LYS A 169 1.36 -4.55 8.19
N TRP A 170 0.53 -5.57 8.37
CA TRP A 170 0.69 -6.90 7.80
C TRP A 170 0.02 -6.98 6.44
N LEU A 171 0.64 -7.71 5.53
CA LEU A 171 -0.01 -8.25 4.35
C LEU A 171 -0.54 -9.62 4.71
N GLU A 172 -1.85 -9.78 4.61
CA GLU A 172 -2.53 -11.02 4.93
C GLU A 172 -3.19 -11.58 3.68
N ARG A 173 -2.93 -12.85 3.37
CA ARG A 173 -3.68 -13.66 2.44
C ARG A 173 -4.88 -14.23 3.18
N VAL A 174 -6.09 -13.95 2.71
CA VAL A 174 -7.33 -14.27 3.41
C VAL A 174 -8.12 -15.31 2.64
N THR A 175 -8.53 -16.36 3.33
CA THR A 175 -9.47 -17.37 2.83
C THR A 175 -10.75 -17.32 3.67
N ASN A 176 -11.90 -17.59 3.04
CA ASN A 176 -13.24 -17.49 3.64
C ASN A 176 -13.54 -16.10 4.23
N VAL A 177 -13.31 -15.06 3.44
CA VAL A 177 -13.48 -13.65 3.87
C VAL A 177 -14.90 -13.41 4.39
N GLY A 178 -15.05 -13.03 5.65
CA GLY A 178 -16.32 -12.71 6.31
C GLY A 178 -16.92 -13.84 7.14
N GLU A 179 -16.38 -15.06 7.06
CA GLU A 179 -16.93 -16.24 7.73
C GLU A 179 -16.42 -16.43 9.17
N LYS A 180 -16.12 -15.31 9.84
CA LYS A 180 -15.71 -15.18 11.25
C LYS A 180 -14.65 -16.20 11.70
N GLU A 181 -15.06 -17.30 12.32
CA GLU A 181 -14.20 -18.32 12.92
C GLU A 181 -13.53 -19.22 11.86
N SER A 182 -14.13 -19.33 10.67
CA SER A 182 -13.55 -20.10 9.56
C SER A 182 -12.69 -19.24 8.62
N GLU A 183 -12.60 -17.93 8.89
CA GLU A 183 -11.70 -17.04 8.18
C GLU A 183 -10.26 -17.31 8.62
N ILE A 184 -9.40 -17.63 7.66
CA ILE A 184 -7.98 -17.85 7.89
C ILE A 184 -7.22 -16.69 7.26
N ARG A 185 -6.40 -16.02 8.09
CA ARG A 185 -5.53 -14.90 7.70
C ARG A 185 -4.09 -15.35 7.80
N GLU A 186 -3.48 -15.63 6.67
CA GLU A 186 -2.07 -15.99 6.57
C GLU A 186 -1.23 -14.74 6.35
N ARG A 187 -0.34 -14.40 7.29
CA ARG A 187 0.59 -13.29 7.14
C ARG A 187 1.69 -13.68 6.16
N ILE A 188 1.78 -12.94 5.06
CA ILE A 188 2.75 -13.17 3.99
C ILE A 188 3.68 -11.97 3.78
N GLY A 189 3.49 -10.90 4.55
CA GLY A 189 4.40 -9.77 4.54
C GLY A 189 4.14 -8.78 5.67
N GLN A 190 5.10 -7.89 5.90
CA GLN A 190 5.06 -6.88 6.94
C GLN A 190 5.69 -5.59 6.46
N VAL A 191 5.12 -4.47 6.85
CA VAL A 191 5.72 -3.15 6.65
C VAL A 191 6.21 -2.57 7.97
N VAL A 192 7.49 -2.20 7.99
CA VAL A 192 8.14 -1.47 9.08
C VAL A 192 8.33 -0.02 8.64
N PRO A 193 7.57 0.94 9.20
CA PRO A 193 7.69 2.35 8.83
C PRO A 193 9.07 2.92 9.21
N ALA A 194 9.68 3.68 8.30
CA ALA A 194 10.88 4.46 8.57
C ALA A 194 10.52 5.95 8.74
N ALA A 195 9.49 6.21 9.56
CA ALA A 195 8.92 7.53 9.79
C ALA A 195 8.69 8.32 8.48
N GLY A 196 9.26 9.52 8.37
CA GLY A 196 9.14 10.39 7.21
C GLY A 196 10.01 9.99 6.01
N ALA A 197 10.93 9.03 6.14
CA ALA A 197 11.88 8.66 5.09
C ALA A 197 11.33 7.59 4.12
N GLY A 198 10.27 6.88 4.51
CA GLY A 198 9.68 5.79 3.73
C GLY A 198 9.32 4.61 4.62
N PHE A 199 9.52 3.39 4.13
CA PHE A 199 9.23 2.16 4.87
C PHE A 199 10.06 0.98 4.34
N THR A 200 10.19 -0.07 5.14
CA THR A 200 10.77 -1.34 4.74
C THR A 200 9.64 -2.36 4.61
N LEU A 201 9.64 -3.13 3.53
CA LEU A 201 8.67 -4.18 3.24
C LEU A 201 9.37 -5.54 3.33
N ARG A 202 8.83 -6.43 4.15
CA ARG A 202 9.16 -7.85 4.17
C ARG A 202 8.05 -8.61 3.49
N VAL A 203 8.36 -9.51 2.56
CA VAL A 203 7.33 -10.24 1.82
C VAL A 203 7.81 -11.63 1.41
N ASP A 204 6.89 -12.59 1.47
CA ASP A 204 7.05 -13.92 0.90
C ASP A 204 6.64 -13.90 -0.58
N GLU A 205 7.65 -13.83 -1.46
CA GLU A 205 7.45 -13.75 -2.92
C GLU A 205 6.88 -15.02 -3.53
N THR A 206 6.88 -16.15 -2.79
CA THR A 206 6.25 -17.38 -3.27
C THR A 206 4.73 -17.30 -3.29
N LYS A 207 4.14 -16.36 -2.54
CA LYS A 207 2.68 -16.20 -2.36
C LYS A 207 2.11 -14.95 -3.00
N ILE A 208 2.94 -13.97 -3.35
CA ILE A 208 2.52 -12.76 -4.04
C ILE A 208 3.67 -12.22 -4.90
N PRO A 209 3.40 -11.77 -6.14
CA PRO A 209 4.42 -11.12 -6.95
C PRO A 209 4.95 -9.84 -6.29
N ARG A 210 6.28 -9.66 -6.29
CA ARG A 210 6.96 -8.53 -5.62
C ARG A 210 6.46 -7.17 -6.11
N GLU A 211 6.18 -7.01 -7.40
CA GLU A 211 5.74 -5.76 -8.01
C GLU A 211 4.39 -5.32 -7.44
N LEU A 212 3.48 -6.28 -7.24
CA LEU A 212 2.17 -6.05 -6.64
C LEU A 212 2.28 -5.78 -5.14
N ALA A 213 3.11 -6.53 -4.42
CA ALA A 213 3.35 -6.28 -3.01
C ALA A 213 3.89 -4.86 -2.75
N ILE A 214 4.92 -4.46 -3.50
CA ILE A 214 5.53 -3.12 -3.40
C ILE A 214 4.53 -2.04 -3.81
N SER A 215 3.81 -2.22 -4.91
CA SER A 215 2.86 -1.22 -5.43
C SER A 215 1.65 -1.01 -4.51
N THR A 216 1.08 -2.10 -3.99
CA THR A 216 -0.06 -2.05 -3.06
C THR A 216 0.38 -1.52 -1.69
N ALA A 217 1.59 -1.87 -1.23
CA ALA A 217 2.18 -1.28 -0.03
C ALA A 217 2.39 0.23 -0.17
N LEU A 218 2.86 0.72 -1.33
CA LEU A 218 2.99 2.16 -1.57
C LEU A 218 1.62 2.88 -1.53
N CYS A 219 0.59 2.26 -2.11
CA CYS A 219 -0.80 2.74 -1.99
C CYS A 219 -1.21 2.92 -0.53
N SER A 220 -1.01 1.88 0.28
CA SER A 220 -1.30 1.90 1.72
C SER A 220 -0.40 2.88 2.47
N TYR A 221 0.87 3.05 2.09
CA TYR A 221 1.73 4.05 2.71
C TYR A 221 1.22 5.47 2.46
N ILE A 222 0.82 5.81 1.23
CA ILE A 222 0.35 7.14 0.88
C ILE A 222 -0.96 7.50 1.58
N ASP A 223 -1.91 6.56 1.61
CA ASP A 223 -3.28 6.84 2.05
C ASP A 223 -3.57 6.35 3.46
N GLN A 224 -3.05 5.20 3.86
CA GLN A 224 -3.39 4.54 5.12
C GLN A 224 -2.34 4.80 6.21
N TRP A 225 -1.07 4.43 6.02
CA TRP A 225 -0.05 4.44 7.09
C TRP A 225 0.62 5.79 7.35
N ASN A 226 0.64 6.71 6.39
CA ASN A 226 1.23 8.05 6.56
C ASN A 226 0.19 9.09 7.03
N THR A 227 -0.77 8.67 7.86
CA THR A 227 -1.86 9.50 8.38
C THR A 227 -1.90 9.48 9.91
N GLN A 228 -2.30 10.60 10.51
CA GLN A 228 -2.33 10.75 11.97
C GLN A 228 -3.63 10.27 12.60
N LEU A 229 -4.72 10.31 11.83
CA LEU A 229 -6.06 10.08 12.34
C LEU A 229 -6.84 9.21 11.35
N GLU A 230 -7.37 8.10 11.86
CA GLU A 230 -8.18 7.13 11.14
C GLU A 230 -9.59 7.12 11.76
N VAL A 231 -10.62 7.33 10.94
CA VAL A 231 -12.02 7.26 11.39
C VAL A 231 -12.80 6.38 10.44
N GLY A 232 -13.02 5.12 10.84
CA GLY A 232 -13.70 4.15 9.99
C GLY A 232 -13.01 3.94 8.65
N GLY A 233 -11.68 3.99 8.68
CA GLY A 233 -10.77 3.91 7.56
C GLY A 233 -10.93 5.01 6.50
N ILE A 234 -11.45 6.17 6.91
CA ILE A 234 -11.02 7.44 6.33
C ILE A 234 -9.76 7.87 7.04
N TYR A 235 -8.74 8.20 6.25
CA TYR A 235 -7.43 8.57 6.75
C TYR A 235 -7.19 10.06 6.49
N TYR A 236 -6.89 10.79 7.55
CA TYR A 236 -6.60 12.22 7.48
C TYR A 236 -5.09 12.43 7.37
N ALA A 237 -4.66 12.91 6.20
CA ALA A 237 -3.29 13.31 5.98
C ALA A 237 -2.86 14.32 7.06
N SER A 238 -1.66 14.12 7.62
CA SER A 238 -1.05 15.08 8.53
C SER A 238 -0.95 16.44 7.83
N GLN A 239 -1.76 17.42 8.25
CA GLN A 239 -1.62 18.80 7.82
C GLN A 239 -0.74 19.52 8.84
N PRO A 240 0.57 19.73 8.56
CA PRO A 240 1.34 20.64 9.39
C PRO A 240 0.66 22.01 9.29
N TYR A 241 0.31 22.60 10.44
CA TYR A 241 -0.28 23.95 10.58
C TYR A 241 -1.79 24.11 10.29
N GLN A 242 -2.63 23.09 10.48
CA GLN A 242 -4.06 23.38 10.66
C GLN A 242 -4.30 23.99 12.04
N VAL A 243 -4.72 25.26 12.02
CA VAL A 243 -5.08 26.10 13.17
C VAL A 243 -6.01 25.31 14.11
N ARG A 244 -5.51 25.00 15.31
CA ARG A 244 -6.39 24.67 16.44
C ARG A 244 -7.31 25.86 16.61
N TRP A 245 -8.63 25.66 16.51
CA TRP A 245 -9.57 26.58 17.13
C TRP A 245 -9.27 26.55 18.62
N LYS A 246 -8.49 27.52 19.11
CA LYS A 246 -8.55 27.91 20.52
C LYS A 246 -10.00 28.29 20.78
N ARG A 247 -10.67 27.52 21.62
CA ARG A 247 -11.75 28.07 22.44
C ARG A 247 -11.05 28.93 23.49
N ASP A 248 -11.22 30.24 23.38
CA ASP A 248 -11.39 31.05 24.59
C ASP A 248 -12.77 30.72 25.19
#